data_AF-A0A0V1M047-F1
#
_entry.id   AF-A0A0V1M047-F1
#
_cell.length_a   1.000
_cell.length_b   1.000
_cell.length_c   1.000
_cell.angle_alpha   90.00
_cell.angle_beta   90.00
_cell.angle_gamma   90.00
#
_symmetry.space_group_name_H-M   'P 1'
#
loop_
_entity.id
_entity.type
_entity.pdbx_description
1 polymer ?
#
loop_
_entity_poly.entity_id
_entity_poly.type
_entity_poly.pdbx_seq_one_letter_code
_entity_poly.pdbx_strand_id
1 'polypeptide(L)'
;MPSTNTIKCRVVFDGSAECNGTSLNNCLDPGPKLQPDLVAVLLRFRRSRIALQADIEKMYLQVRLRLEDRDVCRFLWQERDCGAPVKVYRLTRVGFGLTCSPFLAMQV
;
A
#
# COMPACT_ATOMS: atom_id res chain seq x y z
N MET A 1 39.67 7.07 0.44
CA MET A 1 38.31 7.42 -0.03
C MET A 1 37.35 6.40 0.55
N PRO A 2 36.49 6.73 1.54
CA PRO A 2 35.51 5.75 2.01
C PRO A 2 34.35 5.71 1.01
N SER A 3 34.13 4.54 0.42
CA SER A 3 32.93 4.20 -0.33
C SER A 3 31.77 4.03 0.65
N THR A 4 30.92 5.05 0.77
CA THR A 4 29.68 4.96 1.55
C THR A 4 28.72 4.00 0.85
N ASN A 5 28.73 2.75 1.29
CA ASN A 5 27.74 1.74 0.91
C ASN A 5 26.39 2.13 1.54
N THR A 6 25.62 2.98 0.88
CA THR A 6 24.32 3.46 1.37
C THR A 6 23.33 2.30 1.38
N ILE A 7 22.99 1.79 2.57
CA ILE A 7 21.95 0.79 2.74
C ILE A 7 20.62 1.38 2.26
N LYS A 8 20.00 0.74 1.26
CA LYS A 8 18.70 1.16 0.74
C LYS A 8 17.62 0.86 1.78
N CYS A 9 17.19 1.89 2.50
CA CYS A 9 16.04 1.80 3.41
C CYS A 9 14.72 1.87 2.63
N ARG A 10 13.70 1.14 3.10
CA ARG A 10 12.32 1.20 2.59
C ARG A 10 11.37 1.48 3.76
N VAL A 11 10.44 2.42 3.56
CA VAL A 11 9.37 2.67 4.52
C VAL A 11 8.29 1.60 4.34
N VAL A 12 7.87 0.98 5.44
CA VAL A 12 6.79 -0.01 5.47
C VAL A 12 5.72 0.51 6.43
N PHE A 13 4.48 0.58 5.97
CA PHE A 13 3.33 0.86 6.81
C PHE A 13 2.74 -0.49 7.24
N ASP A 14 2.83 -0.80 8.53
CA ASP A 14 2.33 -2.06 9.08
C ASP A 14 0.89 -1.87 9.57
N GLY A 15 -0.08 -2.15 8.69
CA GLY A 15 -1.50 -2.12 9.06
C GLY A 15 -1.93 -3.31 9.93
N SER A 16 -1.08 -4.34 10.05
CA SER A 16 -1.32 -5.52 10.89
C SER A 16 -0.77 -5.38 12.31
N ALA A 17 0.01 -4.32 12.59
CA ALA A 17 0.53 -4.06 13.92
C ALA A 17 -0.61 -3.98 14.94
N GLU A 18 -0.56 -4.88 15.92
CA GLU A 18 -1.60 -4.97 16.95
C GLU A 18 -1.31 -4.02 18.11
N CYS A 19 -2.36 -3.33 18.55
CA CYS A 19 -2.37 -2.54 19.77
C CYS A 19 -3.70 -2.79 20.48
N ASN A 20 -3.66 -3.14 21.77
CA ASN A 20 -4.84 -3.42 22.58
C ASN A 20 -5.80 -4.44 21.94
N GLY A 21 -5.26 -5.48 21.30
CA GLY A 21 -6.04 -6.57 20.71
C GLY A 21 -6.71 -6.25 19.36
N THR A 22 -6.37 -5.12 18.73
CA THR A 22 -6.83 -4.81 17.37
C THR A 22 -5.70 -4.25 16.51
N SER A 23 -5.87 -4.31 15.19
CA SER A 23 -4.99 -3.70 14.20
C SER A 23 -5.81 -2.84 13.24
N LEU A 24 -5.15 -1.95 12.50
CA LEU A 24 -5.83 -1.14 11.48
C LEU A 24 -6.54 -2.04 10.46
N ASN A 25 -5.89 -3.12 10.03
CA ASN A 25 -6.43 -4.08 9.08
C ASN A 25 -7.65 -4.86 9.60
N ASN A 26 -7.76 -5.08 10.91
CA ASN A 26 -8.95 -5.69 11.51
C ASN A 26 -10.16 -4.73 11.50
N CYS A 27 -9.91 -3.42 11.45
CA CYS A 27 -10.94 -2.39 11.43
C CYS A 27 -11.36 -1.97 10.01
N LEU A 28 -10.59 -2.36 8.98
CA LEU A 28 -10.85 -2.02 7.59
C LEU A 28 -11.60 -3.15 6.88
N ASP A 29 -12.64 -2.82 6.11
CA ASP A 29 -13.28 -3.78 5.22
C ASP A 29 -12.37 -4.07 4.02
N PRO A 30 -11.88 -5.32 3.84
CA PRO A 30 -11.03 -5.68 2.71
C PRO A 30 -11.74 -5.56 1.35
N GLY A 31 -13.08 -5.59 1.34
CA GLY A 31 -13.87 -5.71 0.13
C GLY A 31 -13.77 -7.09 -0.55
N PRO A 32 -14.59 -7.36 -1.58
CA PRO A 32 -14.57 -8.62 -2.30
C PRO A 32 -13.29 -8.77 -3.14
N LYS A 33 -12.90 -10.03 -3.35
CA LYS A 33 -11.76 -10.39 -4.20
C LYS A 33 -12.08 -10.13 -5.68
N LEU A 34 -11.53 -9.06 -6.24
CA LEU A 34 -11.68 -8.73 -7.67
C LEU A 34 -10.58 -9.32 -8.57
N GLN A 35 -9.52 -9.93 -8.01
CA GLN A 35 -8.47 -10.49 -8.86
C GLN A 35 -9.02 -11.66 -9.68
N PRO A 36 -8.86 -11.63 -11.03
CA PRO A 36 -9.23 -12.75 -11.86
C PRO A 36 -8.39 -13.97 -11.51
N ASP A 37 -8.93 -15.16 -11.77
CA ASP A 37 -8.17 -16.40 -11.62
C ASP A 37 -6.90 -16.37 -12.48
N LEU A 38 -5.75 -16.62 -11.85
CA LEU A 38 -4.45 -16.48 -12.51
C LEU A 38 -4.29 -17.49 -13.65
N VAL A 39 -4.82 -18.71 -13.48
CA VAL A 39 -4.77 -19.73 -14.54
C VAL A 39 -5.58 -19.29 -15.74
N ALA A 40 -6.78 -18.77 -15.54
CA ALA A 40 -7.62 -18.22 -16.60
C ALA A 40 -6.95 -17.05 -17.32
N VAL A 41 -6.27 -16.14 -16.61
CA VAL A 41 -5.49 -15.05 -17.20
C VAL A 41 -4.37 -15.59 -18.07
N LEU A 42 -3.58 -16.55 -17.57
CA LEU A 42 -2.45 -17.13 -18.31
C LEU A 42 -2.90 -17.90 -19.55
N LEU A 43 -4.01 -18.64 -19.48
CA LEU A 43 -4.59 -19.34 -20.63
C LEU A 43 -5.04 -18.36 -21.72
N ARG A 44 -5.69 -17.25 -21.34
CA ARG A 44 -6.09 -16.19 -22.28
C ARG A 44 -4.89 -15.50 -22.90
N PHE A 45 -3.86 -15.22 -22.10
CA PHE A 45 -2.61 -14.60 -22.56
C PHE A 45 -1.89 -15.45 -23.61
N ARG A 46 -1.92 -16.79 -23.48
CA ARG A 46 -1.33 -17.72 -24.45
C ARG A 46 -2.14 -17.94 -25.73
N ARG A 47 -3.40 -17.51 -25.79
CA ARG A 47 -4.28 -17.77 -26.94
C ARG A 47 -3.87 -17.02 -28.20
N SER A 48 -3.24 -15.85 -28.04
CA SER A 48 -2.82 -15.00 -29.16
C SER A 48 -1.32 -15.13 -29.41
N ARG A 49 -0.91 -14.99 -30.67
CA ARG A 49 0.52 -15.02 -31.07
C ARG A 49 1.32 -13.85 -30.46
N ILE A 50 0.66 -12.74 -30.19
CA ILE A 50 1.25 -11.51 -29.65
C ILE A 50 0.44 -11.11 -28.42
N ALA A 51 1.15 -10.73 -27.35
CA ALA A 51 0.55 -10.27 -26.11
C ALA A 51 1.23 -8.99 -25.63
N LEU A 52 0.46 -8.11 -24.97
CA LEU A 52 0.95 -6.87 -24.38
C LEU A 52 0.88 -6.97 -22.86
N GLN A 53 1.94 -6.52 -22.20
CA GLN A 53 2.03 -6.46 -20.75
C GLN A 53 2.54 -5.08 -20.36
N ALA A 54 1.94 -4.51 -19.33
CA ALA A 54 2.39 -3.28 -18.70
C ALA A 54 2.33 -3.45 -17.18
N ASP A 55 3.26 -2.80 -16.47
CA ASP A 55 3.26 -2.70 -15.03
C ASP A 55 2.87 -1.27 -14.64
N ILE A 56 1.93 -1.11 -13.70
CA ILE A 56 1.53 0.20 -13.19
C ILE A 56 2.41 0.50 -11.98
N GLU A 57 3.43 1.33 -12.19
CA GLU A 57 4.32 1.73 -11.11
C GLU A 57 3.52 2.35 -9.96
N LYS A 58 3.69 1.79 -8.76
CA LYS A 58 3.03 2.25 -7.53
C LYS A 58 1.51 2.36 -7.69
N MET A 59 0.87 1.35 -8.28
CA MET A 59 -0.57 1.30 -8.56
C MET A 59 -1.45 1.82 -7.42
N TYR A 60 -1.22 1.40 -6.17
CA TYR A 60 -2.02 1.85 -5.02
C TYR A 60 -1.96 3.37 -4.81
N LEU A 61 -0.77 3.96 -4.98
CA LEU A 61 -0.59 5.41 -4.84
C LEU A 61 -1.29 6.19 -5.96
N GLN A 62 -1.74 5.57 -7.04
CA GLN A 62 -2.53 6.26 -8.07
C GLN A 62 -3.95 6.58 -7.59
N VAL A 63 -4.46 5.86 -6.58
CA VAL A 63 -5.81 6.07 -6.02
C VAL A 63 -5.77 7.09 -4.89
N ARG A 64 -6.61 8.14 -4.99
CA ARG A 64 -6.75 9.17 -3.95
C ARG A 64 -7.76 8.72 -2.90
N LEU A 65 -7.43 8.95 -1.63
CA LEU A 65 -8.37 8.81 -0.52
C LEU A 65 -9.27 10.05 -0.44
N ARG A 66 -10.56 9.82 -0.18
CA ARG A 66 -11.51 10.90 0.18
C ARG A 66 -11.03 11.59 1.44
N LEU A 67 -11.34 12.88 1.57
CA LEU A 67 -10.83 13.69 2.68
C LEU A 67 -11.24 13.12 4.05
N GLU A 68 -12.47 12.60 4.15
CA GLU A 68 -13.05 11.96 5.33
C GLU A 68 -12.31 10.68 5.75
N ASP A 69 -11.82 9.88 4.80
CA ASP A 69 -11.16 8.59 5.08
C ASP A 69 -9.68 8.71 5.46
N ARG A 70 -9.04 9.86 5.17
CA ARG A 70 -7.59 10.07 5.41
C ARG A 70 -7.21 9.94 6.87
N ASP A 71 -8.18 10.18 7.76
CA ASP A 71 -7.94 10.18 9.19
C ASP A 71 -7.67 8.78 9.76
N VAL A 72 -8.15 7.75 9.06
CA VAL A 72 -7.91 6.33 9.38
C VAL A 72 -6.49 5.91 9.02
N CYS A 73 -5.88 6.56 8.03
CA CYS A 73 -4.53 6.25 7.53
C CYS A 73 -3.46 7.20 8.09
N ARG A 74 -3.46 7.41 9.42
CA ARG A 74 -2.46 8.23 10.12
C ARG A 74 -1.18 7.44 10.40
N PHE A 75 -0.06 8.13 10.42
CA PHE A 75 1.21 7.58 10.91
C PHE A 75 2.01 8.63 11.67
N LEU A 76 2.81 8.14 12.62
CA LEU A 76 3.71 8.96 13.41
C LEU A 76 5.07 9.03 12.74
N TRP A 77 5.71 10.19 12.81
CA TRP A 77 7.06 10.41 12.32
C TRP A 77 7.88 11.12 13.39
N GLN A 78 8.98 10.50 13.79
CA GLN A 78 9.95 11.07 14.70
C GLN A 78 11.24 11.35 13.93
N GLU A 79 11.74 12.58 14.04
CA GLU A 79 13.05 12.91 13.49
C GLU A 79 14.16 12.23 14.30
N ARG A 80 15.34 12.08 13.70
CA ARG A 80 16.48 11.40 14.37
C ARG A 80 16.90 12.10 15.66
N ASP A 81 16.64 13.40 15.77
CA ASP A 81 16.92 14.17 16.96
C ASP A 81 15.79 13.95 17.98
N CYS A 82 16.06 13.18 19.03
CA CYS A 82 15.07 12.73 20.00
C CYS A 82 14.38 13.86 20.80
N GLY A 83 14.85 15.10 20.67
CA GLY A 83 14.22 16.28 21.25
C GLY A 83 13.09 16.90 20.43
N ALA A 84 12.95 16.53 19.15
CA ALA A 84 11.89 17.07 18.29
C ALA A 84 10.53 16.41 18.59
N PRO A 85 9.41 17.17 18.53
CA PRO A 85 8.08 16.61 18.74
C PRO A 85 7.72 15.61 17.64
N VAL A 86 7.02 14.53 18.01
CA VAL A 86 6.50 13.55 17.06
C VAL A 86 5.47 14.23 16.16
N LYS A 87 5.65 14.10 14.84
CA LYS A 87 4.74 14.62 13.82
C LYS A 87 3.71 13.56 13.46
N VAL A 88 2.47 13.99 13.26
CA VAL A 88 1.37 13.13 12.77
C VAL A 88 1.09 13.46 11.32
N TYR A 89 1.21 12.46 10.45
CA TYR A 89 0.89 12.58 9.03
C TYR A 89 -0.33 11.74 8.67
N ARG A 90 -0.98 12.10 7.57
CA ARG A 90 -2.13 11.38 7.00
C ARG A 90 -1.82 11.02 5.55
N LEU A 91 -2.02 9.76 5.17
CA LEU A 91 -1.94 9.38 3.77
C LEU A 91 -3.07 10.07 2.98
N THR A 92 -2.75 10.58 1.78
CA THR A 92 -3.73 11.18 0.87
C THR A 92 -4.16 10.23 -0.24
N ARG A 93 -3.50 9.07 -0.32
CA ARG A 93 -3.62 8.04 -1.36
C ARG A 93 -3.57 6.67 -0.69
N VAL A 94 -4.10 5.65 -1.38
CA VAL A 94 -4.14 4.28 -0.85
C VAL A 94 -2.71 3.77 -0.64
N GLY A 95 -2.40 3.35 0.59
CA GLY A 95 -1.07 2.90 1.00
C GLY A 95 -0.82 1.42 0.75
N PHE A 96 0.45 1.01 0.86
CA PHE A 96 0.81 -0.40 0.99
C PHE A 96 0.54 -0.87 2.43
N GLY A 97 0.23 -2.15 2.61
CA GLY A 97 0.04 -2.75 3.94
C GLY A 97 -1.39 -2.71 4.49
N LEU A 98 -2.35 -2.14 3.75
CA LEU A 98 -3.77 -2.16 4.11
C LEU A 98 -4.50 -3.32 3.41
N THR A 99 -5.41 -3.98 4.13
CA THR A 99 -6.24 -5.08 3.60
C THR A 99 -7.15 -4.67 2.45
N CYS A 100 -7.66 -3.44 2.49
CA CYS A 100 -8.54 -2.88 1.46
C CYS A 100 -7.81 -2.38 0.21
N SER A 101 -6.49 -2.21 0.25
CA SER A 101 -5.72 -1.60 -0.86
C SER A 101 -5.89 -2.31 -2.21
N PRO A 102 -5.87 -3.66 -2.30
CA PRO A 102 -6.05 -4.34 -3.58
C PRO A 102 -7.43 -4.09 -4.18
N PHE A 103 -8.48 -4.13 -3.36
CA PHE A 103 -9.85 -3.89 -3.79
C PHE A 103 -10.02 -2.46 -4.31
N LEU A 104 -9.60 -1.47 -3.50
CA LEU A 104 -9.69 -0.05 -3.85
C LEU A 104 -8.89 0.31 -5.11
N ALA A 105 -7.81 -0.41 -5.41
CA ALA A 105 -7.01 -0.18 -6.61
C ALA A 105 -7.61 -0.79 -7.88
N MET A 106 -8.49 -1.78 -7.77
CA MET A 106 -9.12 -2.47 -8.90
C MET A 106 -10.56 -2.03 -9.18
N GLN A 107 -11.26 -1.47 -8.18
CA GLN A 107 -12.66 -1.05 -8.33
C GLN A 107 -12.81 0.29 -9.09
N VAL A 108 -11.72 1.03 -9.30
CA VAL A 108 -11.73 2.39 -9.87
C VAL A 108 -12.21 2.42 -11.31
#